data_AF-A0A2G5T5L6-F1
#
_entry.id   AF-A0A2G5T5L6-F1
#
_cell.length_a   1.000
_cell.length_b   1.000
_cell.length_c   1.000
_cell.angle_alpha   90.00
_cell.angle_beta   90.00
_cell.angle_gamma   90.00
#
_symmetry.space_group_name_H-M   'P 1'
#
loop_
_entity.id
_entity.type
_entity.pdbx_description
1 polymer ?
#
loop_
_entity_poly.entity_id
_entity_poly.type
_entity_poly.pdbx_seq_one_letter_code
_entity_poly.pdbx_strand_id
1 'polypeptide(L)'
;MVGNLWQFWDRFPYVVNKCSPSLKDVKLGEFPNSDEFKYHFLPLRKLPNCTIISLGIGKDVKAEKKMKSVMQDCNFFGADPVDEDNNELFSNFGKFFNMAVGDRNGSFRSYVLEEIYRYQEVLTIDLATFIRNNVKQQTIDQLMVDIEHAEYPVFPFIEEKGQLEEWGINVCQINIEIHSPTDEDRETFASFIRKNFITHQWIFVNSEIHEFFKHIRKQTTVNEKNERNSYRRSSISVKRNHNNLRISVQIYRA
;
A
#
# COMPACT_ATOMS: atom_id res chain seq x y z
N MET A 1 21.47 5.99 8.87
CA MET A 1 21.32 7.26 8.11
C MET A 1 20.92 8.37 9.08
N VAL A 2 21.88 9.18 9.51
CA VAL A 2 21.62 10.46 10.20
C VAL A 2 21.81 11.52 9.11
N GLY A 3 20.71 11.99 8.54
CA GLY A 3 20.71 12.91 7.41
C GLY A 3 19.43 13.75 7.44
N ASN A 4 19.40 14.83 6.67
CA ASN A 4 18.26 15.74 6.63
C ASN A 4 17.00 15.00 6.12
N LEU A 5 16.00 14.82 6.99
CA LEU A 5 14.76 14.11 6.68
C LEU A 5 13.97 14.76 5.54
N TRP A 6 14.06 16.07 5.36
CA TRP A 6 13.45 16.77 4.22
C TRP A 6 14.09 16.38 2.90
N GLN A 7 15.42 16.36 2.85
CA GLN A 7 16.13 15.92 1.65
C GLN A 7 15.87 14.45 1.33
N PHE A 8 15.69 13.62 2.36
CA PHE A 8 15.29 12.23 2.19
C PHE A 8 13.88 12.15 1.59
N TRP A 9 12.90 12.85 2.16
CA TRP A 9 11.52 12.88 1.66
C TRP A 9 11.44 13.32 0.19
N ASP A 10 12.01 14.47 -0.13
CA ASP A 10 11.96 15.05 -1.48
C ASP A 10 12.65 14.15 -2.54
N ARG A 11 13.64 13.36 -2.13
CA ARG A 11 14.38 12.44 -3.03
C ARG A 11 13.81 11.03 -3.07
N PHE A 12 12.95 10.66 -2.12
CA PHE A 12 12.50 9.29 -1.97
C PHE A 12 11.87 8.74 -3.25
N PRO A 13 10.93 9.45 -3.92
CA PRO A 13 10.33 8.94 -5.15
C PRO A 13 11.32 8.75 -6.29
N TYR A 14 12.25 9.70 -6.45
CA TYR A 14 13.33 9.57 -7.43
C TYR A 14 14.21 8.34 -7.17
N VAL A 15 14.56 8.09 -5.90
CA VAL A 15 15.37 6.92 -5.53
C VAL A 15 14.61 5.62 -5.78
N VAL A 16 13.34 5.54 -5.41
CA VAL A 16 12.49 4.37 -5.66
C VAL A 16 12.44 4.07 -7.16
N ASN A 17 12.10 5.06 -7.99
CA ASN A 17 11.94 4.84 -9.43
C ASN A 17 13.26 4.48 -10.11
N LYS A 18 14.38 5.07 -9.66
CA LYS A 18 15.72 4.76 -10.20
C LYS A 18 16.20 3.36 -9.82
N CYS A 19 15.82 2.88 -8.63
CA CYS A 19 16.25 1.60 -8.08
C CYS A 19 15.21 0.48 -8.26
N SER A 20 14.06 0.79 -8.85
CA SER A 20 12.97 -0.16 -9.04
C SER A 20 13.43 -1.37 -9.87
N PRO A 21 13.16 -2.60 -9.42
CA PRO A 21 13.57 -3.79 -10.16
C PRO A 21 12.74 -3.92 -11.44
N SER A 22 13.42 -4.19 -12.56
CA SER A 22 12.74 -4.59 -13.80
C SER A 22 12.28 -6.04 -13.69
N LEU A 23 10.96 -6.26 -13.73
CA LEU A 23 10.36 -7.59 -13.64
C LEU A 23 9.91 -8.04 -15.01
N LYS A 24 10.80 -8.74 -15.71
CA LYS A 24 10.60 -9.18 -17.11
C LYS A 24 9.42 -10.14 -17.27
N ASP A 25 9.17 -10.98 -16.27
CA ASP A 25 8.21 -12.07 -16.37
C ASP A 25 6.86 -11.76 -15.70
N VAL A 26 6.73 -10.60 -15.04
CA VAL A 26 5.51 -10.23 -14.33
C VAL A 26 4.94 -8.94 -14.91
N LYS A 27 3.70 -9.01 -15.39
CA LYS A 27 3.01 -7.85 -15.93
C LYS A 27 2.56 -6.94 -14.79
N LEU A 28 3.05 -5.71 -14.79
CA LEU A 28 2.48 -4.63 -13.99
C LEU A 28 1.18 -4.16 -14.66
N GLY A 29 0.06 -4.29 -13.96
CA GLY A 29 -1.21 -3.70 -14.34
C GLY A 29 -1.28 -2.26 -13.86
N GLU A 30 -1.71 -1.36 -14.73
CA GLU A 30 -1.89 0.06 -14.46
C GLU A 30 -3.40 0.37 -14.51
N PHE A 31 -3.94 0.90 -13.42
CA PHE A 31 -5.37 1.13 -13.24
C PHE A 31 -5.60 2.62 -12.96
N PRO A 32 -6.09 3.39 -13.95
CA PRO A 32 -6.23 4.83 -13.82
C PRO A 32 -7.41 5.21 -12.94
N ASN A 33 -7.16 6.12 -12.01
CA ASN A 33 -8.14 7.07 -11.48
C ASN A 33 -8.07 8.35 -12.33
N SER A 34 -8.81 9.38 -11.93
CA SER A 34 -8.90 10.66 -12.65
C SER A 34 -7.60 11.45 -12.59
N ASP A 35 -6.81 11.21 -11.56
CA ASP A 35 -5.72 12.06 -11.14
C ASP A 35 -4.43 11.25 -10.90
N GLU A 36 -4.54 9.93 -10.71
CA GLU A 36 -3.41 9.01 -10.48
C GLU A 36 -3.59 7.61 -11.10
N PHE A 37 -2.57 6.76 -10.96
CA PHE A 37 -2.66 5.33 -11.27
C PHE A 37 -2.48 4.47 -10.01
N LYS A 38 -3.31 3.44 -9.87
CA LYS A 38 -3.08 2.32 -8.94
C LYS A 38 -2.39 1.18 -9.71
N TYR A 39 -1.37 0.58 -9.11
CA TYR A 39 -0.57 -0.45 -9.77
C TYR A 39 -0.75 -1.82 -9.12
N HIS A 40 -0.80 -2.89 -9.90
CA HIS A 40 -0.88 -4.24 -9.36
C HIS A 40 -0.15 -5.23 -10.25
N PHE A 41 0.79 -5.99 -9.68
CA PHE A 41 1.40 -7.10 -10.40
C PHE A 41 0.37 -8.21 -10.59
N LEU A 42 0.02 -8.44 -11.85
CA LEU A 42 -0.97 -9.44 -12.20
C LEU A 42 -0.43 -10.84 -11.92
N PRO A 43 -1.28 -11.76 -11.45
CA PRO A 43 -0.86 -13.11 -11.16
C PRO A 43 -0.56 -13.84 -12.49
N LEU A 44 0.49 -14.67 -12.51
CA LEU A 44 0.88 -15.45 -13.69
C LEU A 44 -0.17 -16.49 -14.11
N ARG A 45 -1.09 -16.81 -13.20
CA ARG A 45 -2.20 -17.74 -13.38
C ARG A 45 -3.43 -17.14 -12.70
N LYS A 46 -4.63 -17.57 -13.11
CA LYS A 46 -5.87 -17.18 -12.40
C LYS A 46 -5.74 -17.49 -10.91
N LEU A 47 -6.06 -16.51 -10.08
CA LEU A 47 -5.98 -16.60 -8.63
C LEU A 47 -7.42 -16.55 -8.09
N PRO A 48 -8.08 -17.71 -7.89
CA PRO A 48 -9.45 -17.70 -7.40
C PRO A 48 -9.50 -17.17 -5.96
N ASN A 49 -10.54 -16.42 -5.63
CA ASN A 49 -10.75 -15.85 -4.30
C ASN A 49 -9.60 -14.95 -3.82
N CYS A 50 -8.95 -14.23 -4.73
CA CYS A 50 -8.05 -13.15 -4.32
C CYS A 50 -8.80 -12.06 -3.55
N THR A 51 -8.10 -11.34 -2.69
CA THR A 51 -8.69 -10.31 -1.83
C THR A 51 -8.05 -8.96 -2.12
N ILE A 52 -8.89 -7.98 -2.43
CA ILE A 52 -8.50 -6.60 -2.70
C ILE A 52 -9.22 -5.71 -1.70
N ILE A 53 -8.46 -4.89 -0.97
CA ILE A 53 -8.98 -3.94 0.01
C ILE A 53 -8.66 -2.52 -0.47
N SER A 54 -9.65 -1.62 -0.44
CA SER A 54 -9.47 -0.18 -0.63
C SER A 54 -9.94 0.58 0.61
N LEU A 55 -9.08 1.41 1.19
CA LEU A 55 -9.34 2.23 2.37
C LEU A 55 -9.33 3.70 1.95
N GLY A 56 -10.36 4.43 2.37
CA GLY A 56 -10.70 5.77 1.85
C GLY A 56 -10.95 5.68 0.35
N ILE A 57 -12.13 5.17 0.04
CA ILE A 57 -12.55 4.90 -1.33
C ILE A 57 -12.74 6.22 -2.09
N GLY A 58 -13.25 7.23 -1.39
CA GLY A 58 -13.66 8.50 -1.97
C GLY A 58 -14.67 8.31 -3.11
N LYS A 59 -14.71 9.31 -3.99
CA LYS A 59 -15.65 9.35 -5.13
C LYS A 59 -15.07 8.80 -6.43
N ASP A 60 -13.79 8.41 -6.45
CA ASP A 60 -13.13 7.89 -7.66
C ASP A 60 -12.71 6.41 -7.53
N VAL A 61 -13.63 5.55 -7.98
CA VAL A 61 -13.47 4.08 -7.97
C VAL A 61 -13.10 3.50 -9.35
N LYS A 62 -12.60 4.33 -10.28
CA LYS A 62 -12.31 3.88 -11.65
C LYS A 62 -11.24 2.80 -11.69
N ALA A 63 -10.18 2.95 -10.90
CA ALA A 63 -9.11 1.97 -10.80
C ALA A 63 -9.64 0.62 -10.28
N GLU A 64 -10.43 0.62 -9.19
CA GLU A 64 -11.01 -0.59 -8.60
C GLU A 64 -11.99 -1.28 -9.55
N LYS A 65 -12.87 -0.52 -10.22
CA LYS A 65 -13.80 -1.06 -11.24
C LYS A 65 -13.03 -1.70 -12.39
N LYS A 66 -11.97 -1.03 -12.88
CA LYS A 66 -11.12 -1.58 -13.94
C LYS A 66 -10.40 -2.85 -13.46
N MET A 67 -9.89 -2.83 -12.24
CA MET A 67 -9.22 -3.97 -11.62
C MET A 67 -10.17 -5.18 -11.47
N LYS A 68 -11.43 -4.95 -11.06
CA LYS A 68 -12.46 -6.01 -11.00
C LYS A 68 -12.75 -6.59 -12.38
N SER A 69 -12.77 -5.78 -13.43
CA SER A 69 -13.02 -6.28 -14.80
C SER A 69 -11.92 -7.23 -15.30
N VAL A 70 -10.67 -7.01 -14.85
CA VAL A 70 -9.50 -7.83 -15.19
C VAL A 70 -9.37 -9.04 -14.26
N MET A 71 -9.71 -8.88 -12.98
CA MET A 71 -9.58 -9.90 -11.93
C MET A 71 -10.94 -10.25 -11.33
N GLN A 72 -11.78 -10.84 -12.17
CA GLN A 72 -13.20 -11.11 -11.87
C GLN A 72 -13.38 -12.04 -10.67
N ASP A 73 -12.43 -12.96 -10.45
CA ASP A 73 -12.45 -13.95 -9.37
C ASP A 73 -11.99 -13.37 -8.01
N CYS A 74 -11.58 -12.09 -7.94
CA CYS A 74 -11.23 -11.44 -6.68
C CYS A 74 -12.47 -10.87 -5.97
N ASN A 75 -12.42 -10.90 -4.65
CA ASN A 75 -13.33 -10.21 -3.75
C ASN A 75 -12.79 -8.81 -3.43
N PHE A 76 -13.63 -7.80 -3.57
CA PHE A 76 -13.29 -6.41 -3.29
C PHE A 76 -13.99 -5.96 -2.01
N PHE A 77 -13.23 -5.36 -1.10
CA PHE A 77 -13.72 -4.80 0.15
C PHE A 77 -13.28 -3.34 0.23
N GLY A 78 -14.21 -2.46 0.56
CA GLY A 78 -13.99 -1.03 0.63
C GLY A 78 -14.42 -0.50 1.99
N ALA A 79 -13.64 0.40 2.57
CA ALA A 79 -14.03 1.12 3.78
C ALA A 79 -13.88 2.63 3.58
N ASP A 80 -14.94 3.36 3.89
CA ASP A 80 -14.97 4.82 3.85
C ASP A 80 -15.95 5.37 4.91
N PRO A 81 -15.60 6.43 5.66
CA PRO A 81 -16.50 7.01 6.64
C PRO A 81 -17.70 7.75 6.03
N VAL A 82 -17.64 8.14 4.75
CA VAL A 82 -18.75 8.81 4.05
C VAL A 82 -19.56 7.76 3.30
N ASP A 83 -20.85 7.61 3.65
CA ASP A 83 -21.71 6.57 3.07
C ASP A 83 -22.23 6.96 1.68
N GLU A 84 -22.89 8.11 1.57
CA GLU A 84 -23.67 8.62 0.43
C GLU A 84 -23.30 8.03 -0.96
N ASP A 85 -22.59 8.79 -1.78
CA ASP A 85 -22.22 8.37 -3.15
C ASP A 85 -21.23 7.19 -3.13
N ASN A 86 -20.39 7.11 -2.09
CA ASN A 86 -19.26 6.17 -2.04
C ASN A 86 -19.76 4.72 -1.95
N ASN A 87 -20.80 4.47 -1.16
CA ASN A 87 -21.43 3.16 -1.02
C ASN A 87 -22.08 2.73 -2.33
N GLU A 88 -22.87 3.61 -2.96
CA GLU A 88 -23.50 3.30 -4.26
C GLU A 88 -22.43 2.97 -5.31
N LEU A 89 -21.35 3.76 -5.38
CA LEU A 89 -20.28 3.57 -6.35
C LEU A 89 -19.53 2.25 -6.16
N PHE A 90 -19.22 1.86 -4.92
CA PHE A 90 -18.40 0.68 -4.60
C PHE A 90 -19.21 -0.62 -4.50
N SER A 91 -20.41 -0.58 -3.90
CA SER A 91 -21.25 -1.76 -3.69
C SER A 91 -21.72 -2.44 -4.98
N ASN A 92 -21.61 -1.74 -6.12
CA ASN A 92 -21.84 -2.30 -7.45
C ASN A 92 -20.87 -3.44 -7.83
N PHE A 93 -19.70 -3.54 -7.19
CA PHE A 93 -18.69 -4.54 -7.55
C PHE A 93 -17.89 -5.13 -6.37
N GLY A 94 -18.08 -4.59 -5.17
CA GLY A 94 -17.44 -5.04 -3.94
C GLY A 94 -18.36 -4.89 -2.72
N LYS A 95 -17.81 -5.15 -1.54
CA LYS A 95 -18.51 -4.94 -0.26
C LYS A 95 -18.02 -3.66 0.39
N PHE A 96 -18.94 -2.73 0.61
CA PHE A 96 -18.67 -1.47 1.29
C PHE A 96 -18.86 -1.59 2.82
N PHE A 97 -18.04 -0.85 3.58
CA PHE A 97 -18.15 -0.69 5.02
C PHE A 97 -18.11 0.81 5.35
N ASN A 98 -19.19 1.32 5.93
CA ASN A 98 -19.26 2.71 6.35
C ASN A 98 -18.49 2.93 7.67
N MET A 99 -17.18 3.07 7.58
CA MET A 99 -16.27 3.34 8.71
C MET A 99 -14.92 3.80 8.18
N ALA A 100 -14.23 4.62 8.96
CA ALA A 100 -12.81 4.90 8.75
C ALA A 100 -11.97 3.70 9.22
N VAL A 101 -10.80 3.51 8.59
CA VAL A 101 -9.80 2.55 9.03
C VAL A 101 -8.51 3.29 9.38
N GLY A 102 -7.97 3.03 10.56
CA GLY A 102 -6.78 3.71 11.08
C GLY A 102 -5.98 2.82 12.03
N ASP A 103 -5.45 3.40 13.11
CA ASP A 103 -4.60 2.71 14.11
C ASP A 103 -5.34 2.24 15.35
N ARG A 104 -6.54 2.77 15.61
CA ARG A 104 -7.26 2.49 16.85
C ARG A 104 -8.77 2.51 16.66
N ASN A 105 -9.44 1.79 17.56
CA ASN A 105 -10.90 1.70 17.60
C ASN A 105 -11.50 2.87 18.38
N GLY A 106 -12.58 3.44 17.87
CA GLY A 106 -13.31 4.49 18.58
C GLY A 106 -13.99 5.47 17.63
N SER A 107 -14.39 6.60 18.18
CA SER A 107 -14.99 7.71 17.45
C SER A 107 -13.98 8.86 17.46
N PHE A 108 -13.54 9.31 16.28
CA PHE A 108 -12.50 10.32 16.18
C PHE A 108 -12.85 11.38 15.15
N ARG A 109 -12.30 12.58 15.34
CA ARG A 109 -12.45 13.66 14.38
C ARG A 109 -11.48 13.44 13.22
N SER A 110 -12.02 13.17 12.04
CA SER A 110 -11.27 12.95 10.79
C SER A 110 -11.62 13.99 9.74
N TYR A 111 -10.68 14.25 8.83
CA TYR A 111 -10.91 15.10 7.67
C TYR A 111 -11.50 14.24 6.55
N VAL A 112 -12.72 14.55 6.11
CA VAL A 112 -13.47 13.72 5.16
C VAL A 112 -14.02 14.56 4.01
N LEU A 113 -14.14 13.95 2.84
CA LEU A 113 -14.69 14.55 1.63
C LEU A 113 -16.15 14.12 1.41
N GLU A 114 -17.08 15.06 1.57
CA GLU A 114 -18.47 14.93 1.10
C GLU A 114 -18.65 15.75 -0.19
N GLU A 115 -19.19 16.97 -0.07
CA GLU A 115 -19.15 17.99 -1.13
C GLU A 115 -17.88 18.84 -1.05
N ILE A 116 -17.45 19.13 0.18
CA ILE A 116 -16.21 19.83 0.52
C ILE A 116 -15.54 19.10 1.66
N TYR A 117 -14.22 19.26 1.77
CA TYR A 117 -13.47 18.70 2.88
C TYR A 117 -13.84 19.36 4.21
N ARG A 118 -14.21 18.54 5.20
CA ARG A 118 -14.57 19.01 6.54
C ARG A 118 -14.14 18.02 7.61
N TYR A 119 -13.95 18.54 8.82
CA TYR A 119 -13.74 17.68 9.98
C TYR A 119 -15.06 17.18 10.54
N GLN A 120 -15.19 15.86 10.67
CA GLN A 120 -16.35 15.20 11.25
C GLN A 120 -15.93 14.09 12.21
N GLU A 121 -16.78 13.81 13.19
CA GLU A 121 -16.63 12.64 14.04
C GLU A 121 -17.04 11.37 13.27
N VAL A 122 -16.11 10.44 13.11
CA VAL A 122 -16.28 9.21 12.35
C VAL A 122 -15.96 8.00 13.21
N LEU A 123 -16.70 6.92 12.98
CA LEU A 123 -16.39 5.62 13.55
C LEU A 123 -15.14 5.07 12.87
N THR A 124 -14.08 4.84 13.65
CA THR A 124 -12.81 4.29 13.18
C THR A 124 -12.58 2.92 13.79
N ILE A 125 -12.08 2.00 12.96
CA ILE A 125 -11.58 0.69 13.38
C ILE A 125 -10.10 0.57 13.02
N ASP A 126 -9.31 -0.11 13.84
CA ASP A 126 -7.91 -0.37 13.52
C ASP A 126 -7.78 -1.37 12.34
N LEU A 127 -6.72 -1.23 11.55
CA LEU A 127 -6.52 -2.02 10.32
C LEU A 127 -6.57 -3.54 10.58
N ALA A 128 -5.92 -4.02 11.63
CA ALA A 128 -5.87 -5.45 11.92
C ALA A 128 -7.25 -6.00 12.30
N THR A 129 -7.99 -5.28 13.14
CA THR A 129 -9.35 -5.62 13.54
C THR A 129 -10.31 -5.57 12.35
N PHE A 130 -10.20 -4.57 11.48
CA PHE A 130 -10.98 -4.49 10.24
C PHE A 130 -10.78 -5.73 9.36
N ILE A 131 -9.52 -6.09 9.08
CA ILE A 131 -9.23 -7.25 8.25
C ILE A 131 -9.74 -8.53 8.91
N ARG A 132 -9.52 -8.70 10.21
CA ARG A 132 -9.90 -9.92 10.95
C ARG A 132 -11.41 -10.10 11.08
N ASN A 133 -12.12 -9.03 11.45
CA ASN A 133 -13.53 -9.13 11.85
C ASN A 133 -14.49 -8.81 10.70
N ASN A 134 -14.11 -7.94 9.78
CA ASN A 134 -14.99 -7.45 8.71
C ASN A 134 -14.69 -8.15 7.37
N VAL A 135 -13.42 -8.14 6.95
CA VAL A 135 -12.98 -8.77 5.68
C VAL A 135 -12.89 -10.29 5.82
N LYS A 136 -12.38 -10.78 6.95
CA LYS A 136 -12.23 -12.20 7.29
C LYS A 136 -11.38 -12.99 6.29
N GLN A 137 -10.29 -12.38 5.83
CA GLN A 137 -9.32 -13.01 4.92
C GLN A 137 -7.92 -12.95 5.53
N GLN A 138 -7.21 -14.08 5.49
CA GLN A 138 -5.82 -14.16 5.97
C GLN A 138 -4.80 -13.72 4.93
N THR A 139 -5.17 -13.62 3.66
CA THR A 139 -4.27 -13.14 2.61
C THR A 139 -4.92 -12.06 1.79
N ILE A 140 -4.27 -10.90 1.77
CA ILE A 140 -4.70 -9.70 1.07
C ILE A 140 -3.76 -9.53 -0.13
N ASP A 141 -4.28 -9.77 -1.32
CA ASP A 141 -3.50 -9.71 -2.57
C ASP A 141 -3.17 -8.28 -2.98
N GLN A 142 -4.03 -7.32 -2.60
CA GLN A 142 -3.79 -5.89 -2.75
C GLN A 142 -4.44 -5.12 -1.60
N LEU A 143 -3.67 -4.27 -0.93
CA LEU A 143 -4.17 -3.23 -0.03
C LEU A 143 -3.96 -1.87 -0.70
N MET A 144 -5.00 -1.06 -0.78
CA MET A 144 -4.95 0.33 -1.26
C MET A 144 -5.30 1.23 -0.08
N VAL A 145 -4.44 2.20 0.22
CA VAL A 145 -4.58 3.09 1.38
C VAL A 145 -4.51 4.54 0.91
N ASP A 146 -5.58 5.26 1.16
CA ASP A 146 -5.68 6.70 0.94
C ASP A 146 -6.65 7.21 2.02
N ILE A 147 -6.15 7.59 3.19
CA ILE A 147 -6.98 7.79 4.40
C ILE A 147 -6.72 9.15 5.05
N GLU A 148 -6.38 10.13 4.22
CA GLU A 148 -6.35 11.56 4.56
C GLU A 148 -5.58 11.85 5.86
N HIS A 149 -4.25 11.64 5.82
CA HIS A 149 -3.27 11.80 6.91
C HIS A 149 -3.24 10.69 7.97
N ALA A 150 -4.13 9.70 7.93
CA ALA A 150 -4.11 8.58 8.86
C ALA A 150 -3.13 7.45 8.47
N GLU A 151 -2.25 7.66 7.49
CA GLU A 151 -1.39 6.61 6.94
C GLU A 151 -0.15 6.31 7.79
N TYR A 152 0.44 7.31 8.46
CA TYR A 152 1.65 7.10 9.26
C TYR A 152 1.45 6.08 10.39
N PRO A 153 0.32 6.13 11.14
CA PRO A 153 0.00 5.13 12.15
C PRO A 153 -0.33 3.74 11.59
N VAL A 154 -0.49 3.58 10.26
CA VAL A 154 -0.71 2.28 9.62
C VAL A 154 0.61 1.51 9.41
N PHE A 155 1.75 2.20 9.30
CA PHE A 155 3.04 1.52 9.05
C PHE A 155 3.37 0.41 10.06
N PRO A 156 3.21 0.60 11.39
CA PRO A 156 3.48 -0.45 12.37
C PRO A 156 2.68 -1.75 12.18
N PHE A 157 1.49 -1.70 11.57
CA PHE A 157 0.68 -2.89 11.29
C PHE A 157 1.31 -3.77 10.21
N ILE A 158 1.92 -3.16 9.20
CA ILE A 158 2.43 -3.83 7.99
C ILE A 158 3.93 -4.14 8.05
N GLU A 159 4.63 -3.70 9.09
CA GLU A 159 6.03 -4.04 9.32
C GLU A 159 6.22 -5.49 9.78
N GLU A 160 7.44 -6.01 9.63
CA GLU A 160 7.84 -7.30 10.17
C GLU A 160 7.64 -7.31 11.70
N LYS A 161 7.04 -8.39 12.20
CA LYS A 161 6.54 -8.55 13.57
C LYS A 161 5.49 -7.50 13.97
N GLY A 162 4.85 -6.87 12.99
CA GLY A 162 3.67 -6.03 13.20
C GLY A 162 2.42 -6.87 13.47
N GLN A 163 1.35 -6.20 13.91
CA GLN A 163 0.12 -6.86 14.34
C GLN A 163 -0.52 -7.74 13.25
N LEU A 164 -0.40 -7.37 11.96
CA LEU A 164 -0.92 -8.23 10.89
C LEU A 164 -0.18 -9.57 10.83
N GLU A 165 1.15 -9.56 10.91
CA GLU A 165 1.95 -10.78 10.93
C GLU A 165 1.66 -11.62 12.17
N GLU A 166 1.59 -11.00 13.36
CA GLU A 166 1.24 -11.68 14.61
C GLU A 166 -0.13 -12.37 14.53
N TRP A 167 -1.06 -11.80 13.76
CA TRP A 167 -2.41 -12.35 13.56
C TRP A 167 -2.52 -13.29 12.36
N GLY A 168 -1.40 -13.59 11.68
CA GLY A 168 -1.35 -14.47 10.51
C GLY A 168 -2.00 -13.87 9.26
N ILE A 169 -2.09 -12.54 9.19
CA ILE A 169 -2.60 -11.79 8.04
C ILE A 169 -1.42 -11.39 7.15
N ASN A 170 -1.44 -11.86 5.91
CA ASN A 170 -0.39 -11.63 4.92
C ASN A 170 -0.86 -10.63 3.86
N VAL A 171 -0.16 -9.51 3.73
CA VAL A 171 -0.39 -8.54 2.66
C VAL A 171 0.65 -8.73 1.55
N CYS A 172 0.20 -8.92 0.32
CA CYS A 172 1.05 -9.21 -0.85
C CYS A 172 1.60 -7.93 -1.49
N GLN A 173 0.75 -6.93 -1.71
CA GLN A 173 1.06 -5.70 -2.42
C GLN A 173 0.32 -4.53 -1.78
N ILE A 174 0.95 -3.36 -1.75
CA ILE A 174 0.36 -2.14 -1.20
C ILE A 174 0.48 -1.02 -2.23
N ASN A 175 -0.60 -0.27 -2.37
CA ASN A 175 -0.61 1.07 -2.94
C ASN A 175 -1.00 2.02 -1.82
N ILE A 176 -0.18 3.02 -1.55
CA ILE A 176 -0.47 4.00 -0.49
C ILE A 176 -0.21 5.40 -1.01
N GLU A 177 -1.18 6.30 -0.83
CA GLU A 177 -0.92 7.74 -0.86
C GLU A 177 -0.36 8.13 0.52
N ILE A 178 0.74 8.89 0.55
CA ILE A 178 1.32 9.38 1.81
C ILE A 178 1.26 10.90 1.75
N HIS A 179 0.34 11.45 2.53
CA HIS A 179 0.06 12.87 2.62
C HIS A 179 1.29 13.68 3.10
N SER A 180 1.22 15.01 3.03
CA SER A 180 2.38 15.85 3.41
C SER A 180 2.72 15.66 4.89
N PRO A 181 3.99 15.35 5.22
CA PRO A 181 4.39 15.01 6.58
C PRO A 181 4.64 16.24 7.45
N THR A 182 4.30 16.12 8.74
CA THR A 182 4.95 16.88 9.81
C THR A 182 6.38 16.38 10.07
N ASP A 183 7.13 17.01 10.98
CA ASP A 183 8.47 16.53 11.32
C ASP A 183 8.42 15.13 11.99
N GLU A 184 7.42 14.87 12.83
CA GLU A 184 7.18 13.56 13.46
C GLU A 184 6.80 12.49 12.44
N ASP A 185 5.97 12.84 11.46
CA ASP A 185 5.59 11.95 10.37
C ASP A 185 6.79 11.53 9.52
N ARG A 186 7.74 12.44 9.28
CA ARG A 186 8.99 12.09 8.59
C ARG A 186 9.85 11.15 9.40
N GLU A 187 9.87 11.27 10.72
CA GLU A 187 10.58 10.33 11.58
C GLU A 187 9.93 8.94 11.52
N THR A 188 8.60 8.87 11.59
CA THR A 188 7.83 7.64 11.46
C THR A 188 8.10 6.96 10.12
N PHE A 189 7.99 7.70 9.01
CA PHE A 189 8.26 7.18 7.68
C PHE A 189 9.73 6.76 7.52
N ALA A 190 10.68 7.57 7.98
CA ALA A 190 12.10 7.21 7.90
C ALA A 190 12.43 5.97 8.75
N SER A 191 11.75 5.78 9.89
CA SER A 191 11.86 4.58 10.72
C SER A 191 11.38 3.35 9.97
N PHE A 192 10.19 3.42 9.36
CA PHE A 192 9.62 2.36 8.52
C PHE A 192 10.59 1.94 7.41
N ILE A 193 11.11 2.93 6.66
CA ILE A 193 12.07 2.67 5.58
C ILE A 193 13.37 2.04 6.10
N ARG A 194 13.93 2.55 7.21
CA ARG A 194 15.16 1.99 7.82
C ARG A 194 14.97 0.56 8.28
N LYS A 195 13.85 0.25 8.92
CA LYS A 195 13.51 -1.12 9.33
C LYS A 195 13.41 -2.01 8.09
N ASN A 196 12.70 -1.55 7.06
CA ASN A 196 12.58 -2.32 5.82
C ASN A 196 13.93 -2.61 5.13
N PHE A 197 14.90 -1.69 5.19
CA PHE A 197 16.25 -1.94 4.68
C PHE A 197 17.00 -3.06 5.39
N ILE A 198 16.65 -3.36 6.64
CA ILE A 198 17.24 -4.45 7.43
C ILE A 198 16.46 -5.74 7.19
N THR A 199 15.13 -5.65 7.15
CA THR A 199 14.25 -6.81 7.13
C THR A 199 13.99 -7.36 5.74
N HIS A 200 14.22 -6.56 4.70
CA HIS A 200 13.93 -6.87 3.29
C HIS A 200 12.50 -7.40 3.10
N GLN A 201 11.53 -6.81 3.83
CA GLN A 201 10.13 -7.25 3.74
C GLN A 201 9.45 -6.69 2.50
N TRP A 202 9.64 -5.41 2.22
CA TRP A 202 8.98 -4.66 1.16
C TRP A 202 9.98 -4.23 0.08
N ILE A 203 9.61 -4.48 -1.17
CA ILE A 203 10.28 -3.95 -2.35
C ILE A 203 9.48 -2.74 -2.81
N PHE A 204 10.12 -1.57 -2.87
CA PHE A 204 9.53 -0.36 -3.42
C PHE A 204 9.65 -0.36 -4.95
N VAL A 205 8.53 -0.22 -5.65
CA VAL A 205 8.46 -0.44 -7.11
C VAL A 205 8.18 0.85 -7.87
N ASN A 206 7.21 1.64 -7.43
CA ASN A 206 6.87 2.88 -8.10
C ASN A 206 6.52 3.92 -7.05
N SER A 207 6.91 5.17 -7.29
CA SER A 207 6.67 6.28 -6.39
C SER A 207 6.44 7.58 -7.15
N GLU A 208 5.41 8.33 -6.81
CA GLU A 208 5.09 9.61 -7.43
C GLU A 208 4.91 10.68 -6.37
N ILE A 209 5.50 11.85 -6.60
CA ILE A 209 5.29 13.03 -5.74
C ILE A 209 4.32 13.98 -6.42
N HIS A 210 3.36 14.49 -5.66
CA HIS A 210 2.50 15.56 -6.14
C HIS A 210 3.31 16.86 -6.21
N GLU A 211 3.43 17.47 -7.39
CA GLU A 211 4.31 18.62 -7.64
C GLU A 211 4.05 19.82 -6.71
N PHE A 212 2.77 20.08 -6.39
CA PHE A 212 2.36 21.21 -5.56
C PHE A 212 2.30 20.91 -4.06
N PHE A 213 1.62 19.84 -3.65
CA PHE A 213 1.38 19.55 -2.24
C PHE A 213 2.53 18.80 -1.55
N LYS A 214 3.53 18.31 -2.31
CA LYS A 214 4.65 17.50 -1.81
C LYS A 214 4.25 16.19 -1.10
N HIS A 215 3.02 15.73 -1.33
CA HIS A 215 2.56 14.41 -0.92
C HIS A 215 3.25 13.37 -1.79
N ILE A 216 3.57 12.19 -1.26
CA ILE A 216 3.84 11.03 -2.10
C ILE A 216 2.47 10.55 -2.57
N ARG A 217 2.01 11.09 -3.69
CA ARG A 217 0.73 10.77 -4.31
C ARG A 217 0.51 9.27 -4.43
N LYS A 218 1.58 8.55 -4.79
CA LYS A 218 1.52 7.10 -4.85
C LYS A 218 2.82 6.45 -4.48
N GLN A 219 2.75 5.44 -3.63
CA GLN A 219 3.81 4.47 -3.43
C GLN A 219 3.28 3.05 -3.63
N THR A 220 3.86 2.31 -4.56
CA THR A 220 3.58 0.89 -4.79
C THR A 220 4.69 0.04 -4.17
N THR A 221 4.32 -0.91 -3.30
CA THR A 221 5.26 -1.85 -2.68
C THR A 221 4.77 -3.29 -2.80
N VAL A 222 5.73 -4.22 -2.83
CA VAL A 222 5.48 -5.66 -2.92
C VAL A 222 6.18 -6.37 -1.77
N ASN A 223 5.49 -7.29 -1.12
CA ASN A 223 6.07 -8.08 -0.02
C ASN A 223 6.97 -9.19 -0.57
N GLU A 224 8.28 -9.10 -0.37
CA GLU A 224 9.24 -10.11 -0.85
C GLU A 224 9.07 -11.47 -0.15
N LYS A 225 8.60 -11.46 1.09
CA LYS A 225 8.46 -12.68 1.91
C LYS A 225 7.22 -13.50 1.57
N ASN A 226 6.28 -12.95 0.81
CA ASN A 226 5.00 -13.62 0.52
C ASN A 226 5.09 -14.58 -0.69
N GLU A 227 4.77 -15.85 -0.49
CA GLU A 227 4.81 -16.90 -1.52
C GLU A 227 3.76 -16.75 -2.64
N ARG A 228 2.68 -16.02 -2.36
CA ARG A 228 1.65 -15.74 -3.37
C ARG A 228 2.11 -14.72 -4.40
N ASN A 229 3.17 -13.96 -4.11
CA ASN A 229 3.71 -13.01 -5.07
C ASN A 229 4.42 -13.74 -6.21
N SER A 230 3.98 -13.44 -7.44
CA SER A 230 4.61 -13.89 -8.69
C SER A 230 6.11 -13.55 -8.73
N TYR A 231 6.50 -12.47 -8.03
CA TYR A 231 7.89 -12.04 -7.83
C TYR A 231 8.82 -13.19 -7.39
N ARG A 232 8.43 -13.96 -6.36
CA ARG A 232 9.27 -15.03 -5.79
C ARG A 232 9.51 -16.18 -6.77
N ARG A 233 8.63 -16.36 -7.76
CA ARG A 233 8.80 -17.38 -8.81
C ARG A 233 9.67 -16.91 -9.97
N SER A 234 9.67 -15.61 -10.28
CA SER A 234 10.54 -15.01 -11.31
C SER A 234 11.97 -14.74 -10.83
N SER A 235 12.19 -14.52 -9.53
CA SER A 235 13.52 -14.21 -8.99
C SER A 235 14.40 -15.44 -8.68
N ILE A 236 13.93 -16.67 -8.95
CA ILE A 236 14.75 -17.89 -8.92
C ILE A 236 15.26 -18.21 -10.34
N SER A 237 16.02 -17.28 -10.91
CA SER A 237 17.03 -17.61 -11.94
C SER A 237 18.33 -16.85 -11.70
N VAL A 238 18.73 -16.67 -10.43
CA VAL A 238 20.15 -16.44 -10.14
C VAL A 238 20.83 -17.79 -10.29
N LYS A 239 21.48 -18.03 -11.44
CA LYS A 239 22.36 -19.18 -11.63
C LYS A 239 23.34 -19.22 -10.45
N ARG A 240 23.15 -20.18 -9.54
CA ARG A 240 24.20 -20.65 -8.63
C ARG A 240 25.27 -21.33 -9.48
N ASN A 241 26.14 -20.53 -10.09
CA ASN A 241 27.45 -21.02 -10.48
C ASN A 241 28.32 -20.96 -9.23
N HIS A 242 28.56 -22.14 -8.65
CA HIS A 242 29.66 -22.36 -7.74
C HIS A 242 30.95 -21.89 -8.44
N ASN A 243 31.64 -20.94 -7.81
CA ASN A 243 32.91 -20.27 -8.17
C ASN A 243 32.75 -18.79 -8.56
N ASN A 244 32.37 -17.96 -7.59
CA ASN A 244 32.91 -16.61 -7.33
C ASN A 244 32.02 -15.88 -6.31
N LEU A 245 32.34 -16.03 -5.02
CA LEU A 245 31.80 -15.19 -3.95
C LEU A 245 32.48 -13.81 -4.02
N ARG A 246 31.88 -12.87 -4.72
CA ARG A 246 32.01 -11.42 -4.46
C ARG A 246 30.67 -10.75 -4.73
N ILE A 247 29.83 -10.67 -3.70
CA ILE A 247 28.81 -9.62 -3.60
C ILE A 247 29.54 -8.45 -2.96
N SER A 248 30.01 -7.52 -3.79
CA SER A 248 30.57 -6.25 -3.33
C SER A 248 29.41 -5.32 -2.96
N VAL A 249 29.09 -5.26 -1.67
CA VAL A 249 28.43 -4.10 -1.07
C VAL A 249 29.49 -3.00 -1.04
N GLN A 250 29.36 -1.99 -1.91
CA GLN A 250 30.18 -0.79 -1.86
C GLN A 250 29.26 0.43 -1.88
N ILE A 251 28.84 0.87 -0.68
CA ILE A 251 28.51 2.27 -0.42
C ILE A 251 29.16 2.61 0.93
N TYR A 252 30.42 3.06 0.87
CA TYR A 252 31.05 3.85 1.92
C TYR A 252 31.47 5.18 1.30
N ARG A 253 31.09 6.26 1.99
CA ARG A 253 31.68 7.61 2.03
C ARG A 253 31.97 8.33 0.71
N ALA A 254 31.28 9.45 0.52
CA ALA A 254 31.88 10.75 0.26
C ALA A 254 31.17 11.78 1.14
#